data_AF-A0A357WRJ9-F1
#
_entry.id   AF-A0A357WRJ9-F1
#
_cell.length_a   1.000
_cell.length_b   1.000
_cell.length_c   1.000
_cell.angle_alpha   90.00
_cell.angle_beta   90.00
_cell.angle_gamma   90.00
#
_symmetry.space_group_name_H-M   'P 1'
#
loop_
_entity.id
_entity.type
_entity.pdbx_description
1 polymer ?
#
loop_
_entity_poly.entity_id
_entity_poly.type
_entity_poly.pdbx_seq_one_letter_code
_entity_poly.pdbx_strand_id
1 'polypeptide(L)' 'MSMPKAYAPEQGYMFQILCRHPKYNGREWEHCDYAKDTKEKKYLLNEYRLAYGSGYEFKSIWLPEKYWKEN' A
#
# COMPACT_ATOMS: atom_id res chain seq x y z
N MET A 1 -21.92 4.88 -4.54
CA MET A 1 -20.64 5.02 -3.81
C MET A 1 -19.64 4.12 -4.51
N SER A 2 -18.87 4.65 -5.45
CA SER A 2 -17.84 3.89 -6.16
C SER A 2 -16.73 3.62 -5.15
N MET A 3 -16.58 2.36 -4.72
CA MET A 3 -15.42 1.94 -3.93
C MET A 3 -14.16 2.34 -4.70
N PRO A 4 -13.11 2.86 -4.02
CA PRO A 4 -11.89 3.25 -4.70
C PRO A 4 -11.38 2.10 -5.57
N LYS A 5 -10.91 2.46 -6.77
CA LYS A 5 -10.45 1.55 -7.82
C LYS A 5 -9.63 0.44 -7.18
N ALA A 6 -10.14 -0.77 -7.37
CA ALA A 6 -9.81 -1.97 -6.63
C ALA A 6 -8.30 -2.11 -6.41
N TYR A 7 -7.96 -2.51 -5.18
CA TYR A 7 -6.82 -3.37 -4.90
C TYR A 7 -6.61 -4.28 -6.11
N ALA A 8 -5.49 -4.12 -6.82
CA ALA A 8 -5.14 -4.96 -7.96
C ALA A 8 -4.16 -6.02 -7.46
N PRO A 9 -4.62 -6.96 -6.59
CA PRO A 9 -3.74 -7.84 -5.83
C PRO A 9 -2.80 -8.57 -6.78
N GLU A 10 -1.51 -8.39 -6.56
CA GLU A 10 -0.46 -9.11 -7.27
C GLU A 10 -0.14 -10.42 -6.54
N GLN A 11 0.14 -11.47 -7.33
CA GLN A 11 0.61 -12.74 -6.80
C GLN A 11 2.05 -12.60 -6.30
N GLY A 12 2.38 -13.31 -5.22
CA GLY A 12 3.68 -13.23 -4.54
C GLY A 12 3.76 -12.18 -3.43
N TYR A 13 2.68 -11.43 -3.18
CA TYR A 13 2.68 -10.37 -2.17
C TYR A 13 1.66 -10.63 -1.05
N MET A 14 2.07 -10.32 0.18
CA MET A 14 1.24 -10.47 1.38
C MET A 14 0.54 -9.17 1.78
N PHE A 15 1.16 -8.04 1.46
CA PHE A 15 0.71 -6.72 1.86
C PHE A 15 0.56 -5.82 0.64
N GLN A 16 -0.48 -5.00 0.66
CA GLN A 16 -0.58 -3.86 -0.25
C GLN A 16 -0.45 -2.58 0.55
N ILE A 17 0.46 -1.72 0.10
CA ILE A 17 0.72 -0.41 0.66
C ILE A 17 -0.11 0.62 -0.10
N LEU A 18 -0.79 1.46 0.68
CA LEU A 18 -1.59 2.58 0.22
C LEU A 18 -0.99 3.87 0.75
N CYS A 19 -1.06 4.92 -0.04
CA CYS A 19 -0.68 6.26 0.35
C CYS A 19 -1.84 7.23 0.10
N ARG A 20 -1.91 8.30 0.89
CA ARG A 20 -2.80 9.43 0.61
C ARG A 20 -2.16 10.71 1.06
N HIS A 21 -2.53 11.81 0.41
CA HIS A 21 -2.23 13.13 0.91
C HIS A 21 -3.52 13.89 1.23
N PRO A 22 -3.76 14.25 2.50
CA PRO A 22 -5.02 14.86 2.93
C PRO A 22 -5.30 16.20 2.22
N LYS A 23 -4.26 16.90 1.75
CA LYS A 23 -4.39 18.19 1.03
C LYS A 23 -4.56 18.04 -0.49
N TYR A 24 -4.02 16.99 -1.11
CA TYR A 24 -4.04 16.84 -2.58
C TYR A 24 -5.14 15.87 -3.04
N ASN A 25 -5.32 14.75 -2.33
CA ASN A 25 -6.29 13.69 -2.68
C ASN A 25 -7.40 13.51 -1.63
N GLY A 26 -7.44 14.37 -0.60
CA GLY A 26 -8.49 14.36 0.41
C GLY A 26 -8.54 13.06 1.21
N ARG A 27 -9.68 12.35 1.17
CA ARG A 27 -9.92 11.11 1.93
C ARG A 27 -9.61 9.83 1.17
N GLU A 28 -9.23 9.92 -0.09
CA GLU A 28 -9.03 8.77 -0.96
C GLU A 28 -7.65 8.15 -0.75
N TRP A 29 -7.60 6.82 -0.69
CA TRP A 29 -6.36 6.06 -0.60
C TRP A 29 -5.97 5.60 -2.00
N GLU A 30 -4.73 5.89 -2.38
CA GLU A 30 -4.14 5.43 -3.63
C GLU A 30 -3.20 4.26 -3.37
N HIS A 31 -3.06 3.39 -4.36
CA HIS A 31 -2.07 2.33 -4.30
C HIS A 31 -0.67 2.93 -4.40
N CYS A 32 0.22 2.52 -3.49
CA CYS A 32 1.61 2.92 -3.46
C CYS A 32 2.51 1.78 -3.94
N ASP A 33 2.40 0.60 -3.31
CA ASP A 33 3.31 -0.52 -3.58
C ASP A 33 2.81 -1.85 -2.99
N TYR A 34 3.55 -2.94 -3.18
CA TYR A 34 3.28 -4.26 -2.60
C TYR A 34 4.45 -4.75 -1.75
N ALA A 35 4.17 -5.56 -0.73
CA ALA A 35 5.20 -6.14 0.12
C ALA A 35 4.96 -7.63 0.30
N LYS A 36 6.01 -8.44 0.11
CA LYS A 36 5.95 -9.89 0.28
C LYS A 36 5.95 -10.31 1.75
N ASP A 37 6.52 -9.49 2.63
CA ASP A 37 6.65 -9.83 4.04
C ASP A 37 6.63 -8.58 4.94
N THR A 38 6.60 -8.81 6.26
CA THR A 38 6.48 -7.71 7.23
C THR A 38 7.73 -6.83 7.32
N LYS A 39 8.91 -7.37 6.99
CA LYS A 39 10.19 -6.66 6.95
C LYS A 39 10.25 -5.76 5.73
N GLU A 40 9.91 -6.28 4.55
CA GLU A 40 9.81 -5.50 3.31
C GLU A 40 8.78 -4.39 3.45
N LYS A 41 7.59 -4.69 4.01
CA LYS A 41 6.58 -3.67 4.34
C LYS A 41 7.14 -2.54 5.21
N LYS A 42 7.87 -2.88 6.27
CA LYS A 42 8.44 -1.87 7.19
C LYS A 42 9.51 -1.03 6.51
N TYR A 43 10.34 -1.66 5.69
CA TYR A 43 11.36 -1.00 4.88
C TYR A 43 10.73 0.00 3.91
N LEU A 44 9.78 -0.46 3.09
CA LEU A 44 9.05 0.36 2.12
C LEU A 44 8.32 1.54 2.79
N LEU A 45 7.60 1.30 3.88
CA LEU A 45 6.93 2.38 4.62
C LEU A 45 7.91 3.44 5.14
N ASN A 46 9.12 3.04 5.53
CA ASN A 46 10.14 3.98 5.97
C ASN A 46 10.71 4.78 4.79
N GLU A 47 11.04 4.10 3.69
CA GLU A 47 11.52 4.75 2.46
C GLU A 47 10.49 5.74 1.91
N TYR A 48 9.22 5.35 1.80
CA TYR A 48 8.18 6.25 1.28
C TYR A 48 7.91 7.42 2.19
N ARG A 49 7.97 7.26 3.52
CA ARG A 49 7.87 8.39 4.45
C ARG A 49 8.98 9.40 4.25
N LEU A 50 10.19 8.95 3.93
CA LEU A 50 11.32 9.82 3.64
C LEU A 50 11.18 10.47 2.25
N ALA A 51 10.76 9.70 1.24
CA ALA A 51 10.66 10.15 -0.14
C ALA A 51 9.48 11.13 -0.39
N TYR A 52 8.29 10.80 0.09
CA TYR A 52 7.10 11.67 -0.08
C TYR A 52 7.12 12.88 0.87
N GLY A 53 7.81 12.76 2.01
CA GLY A 53 7.93 13.82 2.99
C GLY A 53 6.74 13.95 3.96
N SER A 54 6.81 14.96 4.82
CA SER A 54 5.81 15.20 5.86
C SER A 54 4.49 15.69 5.26
N GLY A 55 3.43 14.90 5.44
CA GLY A 55 2.08 15.20 4.96
C GLY A 55 1.39 14.00 4.32
N TYR A 56 2.16 13.02 3.82
CA TYR A 56 1.60 11.78 3.31
C TYR A 56 1.28 10.80 4.44
N GLU A 57 0.07 10.24 4.39
CA GLU A 57 -0.34 9.15 5.26
C GLU A 57 -0.19 7.83 4.52
N PHE A 58 0.29 6.81 5.21
CA PHE A 58 0.51 5.47 4.65
C PHE A 58 -0.28 4.43 5.43
N LYS A 59 -0.87 3.48 4.71
CA LYS A 59 -1.62 2.37 5.29
C LYS A 59 -1.26 1.08 4.56
N SER A 60 -1.07 0.00 5.30
CA SER A 60 -0.93 -1.34 4.72
C SER A 60 -2.21 -2.14 4.93
N ILE A 61 -2.66 -2.85 3.91
CA ILE A 61 -3.70 -3.87 4.03
C ILE A 61 -3.11 -5.26 3.79
N TRP A 62 -3.74 -6.27 4.36
CA TRP A 62 -3.38 -7.66 4.13
C TRP A 62 -4.11 -8.14 2.87
N LEU A 63 -3.35 -8.72 1.94
CA LEU A 63 -3.92 -9.44 0.82
C LEU A 63 -4.41 -10.82 1.29
N PRO A 64 -5.48 -11.36 0.68
CA PRO A 64 -5.90 -12.74 0.93
C PRO A 64 -4.79 -13.75 0.63
N GLU A 65 -4.70 -14.83 1.43
CA GLU A 65 -3.64 -15.86 1.34
C GLU A 65 -3.47 -16.47 -0.07
N LYS A 66 -4.55 -16.49 -0.87
CA LYS A 66 -4.50 -16.95 -2.27
C LYS A 66 -3.54 -16.16 -3.15
N TYR A 67 -3.11 -14.96 -2.75
CA TYR A 67 -2.15 -14.12 -3.47
C TYR A 67 -0.72 -14.22 -2.93
N TRP A 68 -0.48 -14.90 -1.81
CA TRP A 68 0.85 -14.91 -1.18
C TRP A 68 1.85 -15.82 -1.90
N LYS A 69 1.38 -16.72 -2.76
CA LYS A 69 2.24 -17.62 -3.53
C LYS A 69 2.64 -16.94 -4.83
N GLU A 70 3.95 -16.86 -5.08
CA GLU A 70 4.50 -16.72 -6.43
C GLU A 70 4.17 -18.01 -7.19
N ASN A 71 3.56 -17.89 -8.37
CA ASN A 71 3.17 -19.01 -9.22
C ASN A 71 4.30 -19.34 -10.21
#